data_AF-A0A2V5YPS9-F1
#
_entry.id   AF-A0A2V5YPS9-F1
#
_cell.length_a   1.000
_cell.length_b   1.000
_cell.length_c   1.000
_cell.angle_alpha   90.00
_cell.angle_beta   90.00
_cell.angle_gamma   90.00
#
_symmetry.space_group_name_H-M   'P 1'
#
loop_
_entity.id
_entity.type
_entity.pdbx_description
1 polymer ?
#
loop_
_entity_poly.entity_id
_entity_poly.type
_entity_poly.pdbx_seq_one_letter_code
_entity_poly.pdbx_strand_id
1 'polypeptide(L)' 'MSLPLSKEQKAEVIRSSQRFFSDKLELELSELQAEFLLEYFFQEIAPFAYNEGVEDAQNT' A
#
# COMPACT_ATOMS: atom_id res chain seq x y z
N MET A 1 -5.52 -11.04 4.39
CA MET A 1 -5.38 -11.11 2.91
C MET A 1 -3.90 -11.15 2.59
N SER A 2 -3.43 -12.01 1.68
CA SER A 2 -2.04 -11.95 1.21
C SER A 2 -1.90 -10.75 0.27
N LEU A 3 -0.83 -9.96 0.39
CA LEU A 3 -0.53 -8.88 -0.56
C LEU A 3 -0.31 -9.49 -1.95
N PRO A 4 -1.16 -9.24 -2.96
CA PRO A 4 -1.02 -9.80 -4.31
C PRO A 4 -0.06 -8.93 -5.15
N LEU A 5 1.07 -8.53 -4.56
CA LEU A 5 2.09 -7.76 -5.27
C LEU A 5 3.27 -8.66 -5.64
N SER A 6 3.81 -8.46 -6.84
CA SER A 6 5.12 -9.00 -7.19
C SER A 6 6.20 -8.40 -6.28
N LYS A 7 7.38 -9.02 -6.23
CA LYS A 7 8.50 -8.48 -5.46
C LYS A 7 8.91 -7.10 -5.94
N GLU A 8 8.87 -6.88 -7.25
CA GLU A 8 9.20 -5.61 -7.90
C GLU A 8 8.18 -4.53 -7.53
N GLN A 9 6.88 -4.85 -7.59
CA GLN A 9 5.81 -3.95 -7.19
C GLN A 9 5.90 -3.60 -5.70
N LYS A 10 6.15 -4.59 -4.82
CA LYS A 10 6.33 -4.35 -3.39
C LYS A 10 7.50 -3.38 -3.15
N ALA A 11 8.65 -3.63 -3.78
CA ALA A 11 9.83 -2.78 -3.64
C ALA A 11 9.61 -1.36 -4.17
N GLU A 12 8.84 -1.20 -5.25
CA GLU A 12 8.45 0.12 -5.76
C GLU A 12 7.57 0.89 -4.76
N VAL A 13 6.56 0.24 -4.20
CA VAL A 13 5.66 0.86 -3.22
C VAL A 13 6.42 1.24 -1.95
N ILE A 14 7.30 0.37 -1.43
CA ILE A 14 8.16 0.68 -0.29
C ILE A 14 8.97 1.95 -0.54
N ARG A 15 9.68 2.03 -1.67
CA ARG A 15 10.49 3.22 -2.02
C ARG A 15 9.65 4.48 -2.16
N SER A 16 8.46 4.36 -2.73
CA SER A 16 7.52 5.47 -2.87
C SER A 16 7.05 5.96 -1.50
N SER A 17 6.68 5.04 -0.60
CA SER A 17 6.26 5.35 0.77
C SER A 17 7.38 6.03 1.57
N GLN A 18 8.60 5.48 1.55
CA GLN A 18 9.73 6.10 2.25
C GLN A 18 9.96 7.56 1.80
N ARG A 19 9.90 7.79 0.48
CA ARG A 19 10.03 9.14 -0.09
C ARG A 19 8.91 10.07 0.36
N PHE A 20 7.66 9.62 0.30
CA PHE A 20 6.53 10.45 0.74
C PHE A 20 6.65 10.84 2.21
N PHE A 21 6.98 9.90 3.09
CA PHE A 21 7.11 10.15 4.51
C PHE A 21 8.28 11.08 4.84
N SER A 22 9.42 10.92 4.16
CA SER A 22 10.55 11.86 4.28
C SER A 22 10.15 13.26 3.78
N ASP A 23 9.63 13.37 2.56
CA ASP A 23 9.35 14.65 1.90
C ASP A 23 8.19 15.44 2.53
N LYS A 24 7.17 14.74 3.07
CA LYS A 24 5.92 15.38 3.53
C LYS A 24 5.76 15.39 5.04
N LEU A 25 6.38 14.45 5.74
CA LEU A 25 6.20 14.26 7.17
C LEU A 25 7.51 14.36 7.95
N GLU A 26 8.63 14.65 7.28
CA GLU A 26 9.97 14.73 7.87
C GLU A 26 10.33 13.46 8.67
N LEU A 27 9.81 12.31 8.22
CA LEU A 27 9.99 11.01 8.88
C LEU A 27 10.72 10.04 7.96
N GLU A 28 11.93 9.67 8.36
CA GLU A 28 12.71 8.62 7.69
C GLU A 28 12.19 7.23 8.08
N LEU A 29 11.64 6.51 7.13
CA LEU A 29 11.22 5.12 7.32
C LEU A 29 12.32 4.16 6.86
N SER A 30 12.70 3.22 7.72
CA SER A 30 13.42 2.03 7.28
C SER A 30 12.57 1.18 6.34
N GLU A 31 13.22 0.31 5.56
CA GLU A 31 12.53 -0.62 4.65
C GLU A 31 11.52 -1.49 5.41
N LEU A 32 11.90 -2.06 6.56
CA LEU A 32 11.02 -2.88 7.41
C LEU A 32 9.80 -2.11 7.93
N GLN A 33 9.97 -0.84 8.33
CA GLN A 33 8.84 0.00 8.75
C GLN A 33 7.87 0.27 7.60
N ALA A 34 8.40 0.56 6.41
CA ALA A 34 7.59 0.74 5.21
C ALA A 34 6.86 -0.56 4.81
N GLU A 35 7.48 -1.73 5.01
CA GLU A 35 6.82 -3.02 4.83
C GLU A 35 5.64 -3.21 5.80
N PHE A 36 5.83 -2.95 7.08
CA PHE A 36 4.75 -3.06 8.07
C PHE A 36 3.60 -2.09 7.80
N LEU A 37 3.90 -0.86 7.37
CA LEU A 37 2.87 0.10 6.97
C LEU A 37 2.08 -0.39 5.76
N LEU A 38 2.77 -0.92 4.76
CA LEU A 38 2.13 -1.48 3.57
C LEU A 38 1.22 -2.66 3.93
N GLU A 39 1.68 -3.56 4.79
CA GLU A 39 0.87 -4.69 5.29
C GLU A 39 -0.38 -4.21 6.04
N TYR A 40 -0.23 -3.23 6.93
CA TYR A 40 -1.34 -2.64 7.67
C TYR A 40 -2.37 -1.99 6.75
N PHE A 41 -1.94 -1.17 5.78
CA PHE A 41 -2.86 -0.56 4.81
C PHE A 41 -3.59 -1.59 3.97
N PHE A 42 -2.93 -2.70 3.62
CA PHE A 42 -3.59 -3.75 2.87
C PHE A 42 -4.62 -4.52 3.71
N GLN A 43 -4.38 -4.68 5.01
CA GLN A 43 -5.34 -5.31 5.91
C GLN A 43 -6.56 -4.41 6.15
N GLU A 44 -6.35 -3.12 6.36
CA GLU A 44 -7.41 -2.21 6.78
C GLU A 44 -8.15 -1.54 5.61
N ILE A 45 -7.46 -1.18 4.52
CA ILE A 45 -8.03 -0.35 3.45
C ILE A 45 -8.43 -1.18 2.23
N ALA A 46 -7.63 -2.20 1.87
CA ALA A 46 -7.84 -2.94 0.63
C ALA A 46 -9.23 -3.62 0.53
N PRO A 47 -9.85 -4.17 1.60
CA PRO A 47 -11.19 -4.74 1.50
C PRO A 47 -12.25 -3.75 1.03
N PHE A 48 -12.19 -2.50 1.52
CA PHE A 48 -13.11 -1.44 1.13
C PHE A 48 -12.91 -1.07 -0.35
N ALA A 49 -11.67 -0.78 -0.74
CA ALA A 49 -11.35 -0.39 -2.12
C ALA A 49 -11.66 -1.52 -3.13
N TYR A 50 -11.42 -2.79 -2.75
CA TYR A 50 -11.73 -3.93 -3.61
C TYR A 50 -13.23 -4.10 -3.82
N ASN A 51 -14.02 -4.00 -2.75
CA ASN A 51 -15.47 -4.13 -2.84
C ASN A 51 -16.08 -3.03 -3.70
N GLU A 52 -15.69 -1.78 -3.48
CA GLU A 52 -16.13 -0.63 -4.31
C GLU A 52 -15.73 -0.85 -5.78
N GLY A 53 -14.49 -1.28 -6.04
CA GLY A 53 -14.04 -1.54 -7.41
C GLY A 53 -14.81 -2.67 -8.12
N VAL A 54 -15.26 -3.68 -7.38
CA VAL A 54 -16.14 -4.73 -7.92
C VAL A 54 -17.53 -4.19 -8.22
N GLU A 55 -18.09 -3.38 -7.31
CA GLU A 55 -19.40 -2.75 -7.49
C GLU A 55 -19.40 -1.81 -8.71
N ASP A 56 -18.39 -0.96 -8.83
CA ASP A 56 -18.20 -0.07 -9.99
C ASP A 56 -18.15 -0.85 -11.31
N ALA A 57 -17.42 -1.97 -11.34
CA ALA A 57 -17.30 -2.80 -12.54
C ALA A 57 -18.60 -3.54 -12.90
N GLN A 58 -19.48 -3.81 -11.94
CA GLN A 58 -20.78 -4.45 -12.18
C GLN A 58 -21.84 -3.44 -12.64
N ASN A 59 -21.72 -2.19 -12.21
CA ASN A 59 -22.66 -1.12 -12.54
C ASN A 59 -22.27 -0.30 -13.78
N THR A 60 -21.16 -0.66 -14.44
CA THR A 60 -20.70 -0.10 -15.73
C THR A 60 -21.10 -1.00 -16.89
#